data_AF-A0A1H7MC87-F1
#
_entry.id   AF-A0A1H7MC87-F1
#
_cell.length_a   1.000
_cell.length_b   1.000
_cell.length_c   1.000
_cell.angle_alpha   90.00
_cell.angle_beta   90.00
_cell.angle_gamma   90.00
#
_symmetry.space_group_name_H-M   'P 1'
#
loop_
_entity.id
_entity.type
_entity.pdbx_description
1 polymer ?
#
loop_
_entity_poly.entity_id
_entity_poly.type
_entity_poly.pdbx_seq_one_letter_code
_entity_poly.pdbx_strand_id
1 'polypeptide(L)' 'MMKKLLTAGLLASLMMTGSALAMESQAIEEHRNKIQENYIKTAEKEGKVEALEERVEAIEEMILMIVKEQES' A
#
# COMPACT_ATOMS: atom_id res chain seq x y z
N MET A 1 -6.01 -13.58 14.01
CA MET A 1 -7.08 -13.44 12.99
C MET A 1 -7.72 -12.04 13.07
N MET A 2 -6.93 -10.97 13.02
CA MET A 2 -7.41 -9.57 13.07
C MET A 2 -7.17 -8.81 11.75
N LYS A 3 -6.41 -9.40 10.81
CA LYS A 3 -5.95 -8.76 9.56
C LYS A 3 -7.04 -8.57 8.48
N LYS A 4 -8.16 -9.31 8.55
CA LYS A 4 -9.20 -9.31 7.51
C LYS A 4 -10.20 -8.15 7.58
N LEU A 5 -10.18 -7.34 8.66
CA LEU A 5 -11.15 -6.26 8.88
C LEU A 5 -10.63 -4.88 8.47
N LEU A 6 -9.33 -4.71 8.21
CA LEU A 6 -8.74 -3.41 7.89
C LEU A 6 -8.98 -2.97 6.43
N THR A 7 -9.10 -3.94 5.50
CA THR A 7 -9.22 -3.71 4.06
C THR A 7 -10.54 -3.04 3.63
N ALA A 8 -11.65 -3.34 4.30
CA ALA A 8 -12.95 -2.79 3.92
C ALA A 8 -13.12 -1.30 4.31
N GLY A 9 -12.52 -0.89 5.44
CA GLY A 9 -12.55 0.51 5.88
C GLY A 9 -11.71 1.43 5.01
N LEU A 10 -10.53 0.95 4.59
CA LEU A 10 -9.60 1.71 3.75
C LEU A 10 -10.18 2.04 2.37
N LEU A 11 -10.91 1.10 1.76
CA LEU A 11 -11.50 1.30 0.44
C LEU A 11 -12.54 2.44 0.43
N ALA A 12 -13.33 2.56 1.50
CA ALA A 12 -14.34 3.61 1.63
C ALA A 12 -13.71 5.00 1.79
N SER A 13 -12.60 5.11 2.53
CA SER A 13 -11.87 6.39 2.67
C SER A 13 -11.18 6.81 1.37
N LEU A 14 -10.68 5.86 0.57
CA LEU A 14 -10.01 6.13 -0.72
C LEU A 14 -10.94 6.73 -1.78
N MET A 15 -12.23 6.36 -1.77
CA MET A 15 -13.20 6.89 -2.73
C MET A 15 -13.54 8.37 -2.50
N MET A 16 -13.27 8.91 -1.32
CA MET A 16 -13.51 10.33 -1.00
C MET A 16 -12.31 11.24 -1.31
N THR A 17 -11.11 10.69 -1.52
CA THR A 17 -9.85 11.44 -1.67
C THR A 17 -9.25 11.42 -3.10
N GLY A 18 -9.94 10.80 -4.05
CA GLY A 18 -9.43 10.48 -5.40
C GLY A 18 -9.01 11.65 -6.30
N SER A 19 -9.24 12.91 -5.91
CA SER A 19 -8.86 14.09 -6.71
C SER A 19 -7.50 14.72 -6.32
N ALA A 20 -6.90 14.37 -5.19
CA ALA A 20 -5.66 15.02 -4.69
C ALA A 20 -4.36 14.23 -4.96
N LEU A 21 -4.45 12.94 -5.31
CA LEU A 21 -3.30 12.03 -5.37
C LEU A 21 -2.48 12.08 -6.67
N ALA A 22 -2.69 13.09 -7.52
CA ALA A 22 -1.96 13.27 -8.79
C ALA A 22 -0.55 13.90 -8.63
N MET A 23 -0.05 14.09 -7.40
CA MET A 23 1.32 14.56 -7.22
C MET A 23 2.30 13.41 -7.44
N GLU A 24 3.13 13.52 -8.48
CA GLU A 24 4.39 12.76 -8.67
C GLU A 24 5.34 13.05 -7.49
N SER A 25 5.09 12.42 -6.35
CA SER A 25 6.00 12.46 -5.21
C SER A 25 7.06 11.38 -5.42
N GLN A 26 8.30 11.80 -5.59
CA GLN A 26 9.47 10.89 -5.68
C GLN A 26 9.47 9.86 -4.54
N ALA A 27 9.05 10.25 -3.33
CA ALA A 27 8.96 9.36 -2.19
C ALA A 27 7.91 8.23 -2.37
N ILE A 28 6.77 8.52 -3.01
CA ILE A 28 5.75 7.53 -3.35
C ILE A 28 6.28 6.57 -4.43
N GLU A 29 7.02 7.08 -5.40
CA GLU A 29 7.62 6.26 -6.46
C GLU A 29 8.70 5.32 -5.91
N GLU A 30 9.57 5.80 -5.01
CA GLU A 30 10.55 4.99 -4.31
C GLU A 30 9.88 3.88 -3.47
N HIS A 31 8.80 4.19 -2.74
CA HIS A 31 8.05 3.20 -1.97
C HIS A 31 7.38 2.17 -2.88
N ARG A 32 6.77 2.59 -3.99
CA ARG A 32 6.20 1.69 -5.00
C ARG A 32 7.23 0.71 -5.56
N ASN A 33 8.42 1.21 -5.91
CA ASN A 33 9.49 0.37 -6.45
C ASN A 33 9.97 -0.65 -5.41
N LYS A 34 10.14 -0.22 -4.16
CA LYS A 34 10.50 -1.11 -3.04
C LYS A 34 9.46 -2.20 -2.79
N ILE A 35 8.17 -1.87 -2.85
CA ILE A 35 7.07 -2.84 -2.73
C ILE A 35 7.16 -3.89 -3.86
N GLN A 36 7.45 -3.46 -5.08
CA GLN A 36 7.59 -4.36 -6.23
C GLN A 36 8.82 -5.28 -6.11
N GLU A 37 9.96 -4.76 -5.66
CA GLU A 37 11.15 -5.60 -5.41
C GLU A 37 10.92 -6.64 -4.32
N ASN A 38 10.27 -6.25 -3.22
CA ASN A 38 9.94 -7.16 -2.13
C ASN A 38 9.00 -8.26 -2.60
N TYR A 39 7.97 -7.92 -3.39
CA TYR A 39 7.08 -8.90 -3.99
C TYR A 39 7.84 -9.97 -4.78
N ILE A 40 8.81 -9.57 -5.62
CA ILE A 40 9.58 -10.54 -6.43
C ILE A 40 10.37 -11.47 -5.50
N LYS A 41 11.07 -10.92 -4.49
CA LYS A 41 11.88 -11.69 -3.54
C LYS A 41 11.03 -12.65 -2.72
N THR A 42 9.90 -12.20 -2.17
CA THR A 42 9.01 -13.04 -1.38
C THR A 42 8.33 -14.09 -2.27
N ALA A 43 7.94 -13.74 -3.50
CA ALA A 43 7.28 -14.68 -4.41
C ALA A 43 8.20 -15.85 -4.79
N GLU A 44 9.51 -15.58 -4.95
CA GLU A 44 10.52 -16.61 -5.21
C GLU A 44 10.81 -17.48 -3.99
N LYS A 45 10.81 -16.91 -2.78
CA LYS A 45 11.22 -17.59 -1.55
C LYS A 45 10.08 -18.30 -0.81
N GLU A 46 8.92 -17.65 -0.72
CA GLU A 46 7.82 -18.02 0.19
C GLU A 46 6.52 -18.30 -0.57
N GLY A 47 6.50 -17.98 -1.87
CA GLY A 47 5.41 -18.26 -2.78
C GLY A 47 4.50 -17.06 -3.01
N LYS A 48 3.70 -17.15 -4.07
CA LYS A 48 2.92 -16.01 -4.59
C LYS A 48 1.86 -15.50 -3.63
N VAL A 49 1.26 -16.36 -2.80
CA VAL A 49 0.19 -15.95 -1.88
C VAL A 49 0.77 -15.07 -0.77
N GLU A 50 1.82 -15.53 -0.09
CA GLU A 50 2.48 -14.76 0.96
C GLU A 50 3.00 -13.42 0.41
N ALA A 51 3.63 -13.45 -0.77
CA ALA A 51 4.11 -12.24 -1.44
C ALA A 51 2.99 -11.24 -1.76
N LEU A 52 1.79 -11.73 -2.09
CA LEU A 52 0.63 -10.87 -2.33
C LEU A 52 0.07 -10.30 -1.02
N GLU A 53 0.03 -11.09 0.06
CA GLU A 53 -0.40 -10.60 1.38
C GLU A 53 0.53 -9.49 1.88
N GLU A 54 1.84 -9.70 1.84
CA GLU A 54 2.85 -8.68 2.19
C GLU A 54 2.76 -7.43 1.30
N ARG A 55 2.55 -7.62 -0.01
CA ARG A 55 2.40 -6.51 -0.95
C ARG A 55 1.17 -5.67 -0.63
N VAL A 56 0.06 -6.28 -0.25
CA VAL A 56 -1.15 -5.55 0.14
C VAL A 56 -0.90 -4.76 1.42
N GLU A 57 -0.34 -5.38 2.46
CA GLU A 57 0.00 -4.69 3.72
C GLU A 57 0.89 -3.46 3.47
N ALA A 58 1.92 -3.59 2.63
CA ALA A 58 2.82 -2.48 2.32
C ALA A 58 2.14 -1.34 1.52
N ILE A 59 1.16 -1.66 0.66
CA ILE A 59 0.36 -0.65 -0.05
C ILE A 59 -0.56 0.09 0.93
N GLU A 60 -1.17 -0.62 1.88
CA GLU A 60 -2.01 -0.01 2.93
C GLU A 60 -1.21 0.99 3.77
N GLU A 61 0.01 0.63 4.18
CA GLU A 61 0.92 1.52 4.90
C GLU A 61 1.29 2.77 4.09
N MET A 62 1.60 2.60 2.80
CA MET A 62 1.92 3.72 1.90
C MET A 62 0.74 4.69 1.80
N ILE A 63 -0.48 4.17 1.68
CA ILE A 63 -1.70 4.99 1.65
C ILE A 63 -1.89 5.73 2.97
N LEU A 64 -1.70 5.07 4.12
CA LEU A 64 -1.82 5.70 5.43
C LEU A 64 -0.82 6.85 5.62
N MET A 65 0.41 6.72 5.12
CA MET A 65 1.38 7.81 5.14
C MET A 65 0.88 9.01 4.33
N ILE A 66 0.40 8.76 3.11
CA ILE A 66 -0.10 9.83 2.22
C ILE A 66 -1.31 10.55 2.84
N VAL A 67 -2.25 9.81 3.44
CA VAL A 67 -3.43 10.41 4.09
C VAL A 67 -3.00 11.28 5.28
N LYS A 68 -2.07 10.82 6.13
CA LYS A 68 -1.58 11.59 7.28
C LYS A 68 -0.85 12.87 6.86
N GLU A 69 -0.09 12.83 5.77
CA GLU A 69 0.58 14.01 5.21
C GLU A 69 -0.42 15.07 4.72
N GLN A 70 -1.61 14.66 4.28
CA GLN A 70 -2.65 15.59 3.82
C GLN A 70 -3.46 16.22 4.97
N GLU A 71 -3.50 15.59 6.14
CA GLU A 71 -4.18 16.10 7.34
C GLU A 71 -3.32 17.07 8.18
N SER A 72 -2.03 17.21 7.85
CA SER A 72 -1.05 18.09 8.55
C SER A 72 -0.83 19.41 7.83
#